data_AF-A0A7S0R9J0-F1
#
_entry.id   AF-A0A7S0R9J0-F1
#
_cell.length_a   1.000
_cell.length_b   1.000
_cell.length_c   1.000
_cell.angle_alpha   90.00
_cell.angle_beta   90.00
_cell.angle_gamma   90.00
#
_symmetry.space_group_name_H-M   'P 1'
#
loop_
_entity.id
_entity.type
_entity.pdbx_description
1 polymer ?
#
loop_
_entity_poly.entity_id
_entity_poly.type
_entity_poly.pdbx_seq_one_letter_code
_entity_poly.pdbx_strand_id
1 'polypeptide(L)'
;GLPLEDQALMFEYFAETLAATVRAAKSEGRYQEGMTVLRDVRVQVDARVTIHTDKATDAATDYVRLKVDDGLAWDTAVARRDEARRDLAAAGAPQDRVNKTGFWVAKRDWLGWKKPHIVLATEVAKRYSDARVTHYRVQRPYQVSSNIWPAHDLGDKYRLVKDDGKAQELWTWWFDTLLDHCLHGPNCQHKMAYGSCDVGSRIYHKHIVTGALLPVLHTLFDTVTNSRYGRNGKGHKQPPRALRCYVQDDPTRANGAAA
;
A
#
# COMPACT_ATOMS: atom_id res chain seq x y z
N GLY A 1 4.32 41.84 26.75
CA GLY A 1 4.50 40.45 26.31
C GLY A 1 3.39 39.62 26.91
N LEU A 2 3.01 38.51 26.28
CA LEU A 2 2.02 37.57 26.83
C LEU A 2 2.55 36.99 28.17
N PRO A 3 1.71 36.76 29.20
CA PRO A 3 2.14 36.09 30.43
C PRO A 3 2.79 34.72 30.15
N LEU A 4 3.77 34.31 30.97
CA LEU A 4 4.49 33.04 30.78
C LEU A 4 3.57 31.82 30.85
N GLU A 5 2.54 31.87 31.70
CA GLU A 5 1.54 30.81 31.83
C GLU A 5 0.69 30.66 30.57
N ASP A 6 0.27 31.78 29.98
CA ASP A 6 -0.47 31.79 28.71
C ASP A 6 0.40 31.31 27.54
N GLN A 7 1.69 31.67 27.52
CA GLN A 7 2.63 31.16 26.53
C GLN A 7 2.79 29.64 26.65
N ALA A 8 2.96 29.13 27.87
CA ALA A 8 3.09 27.70 28.14
C ALA A 8 1.84 26.93 27.68
N LEU A 9 0.65 27.45 28.01
CA LEU A 9 -0.62 26.85 27.58
C LEU A 9 -0.76 26.84 26.06
N MET A 10 -0.36 27.92 25.38
CA MET A 10 -0.37 27.97 23.90
C MET A 10 0.61 26.95 23.29
N PHE A 11 1.81 26.80 23.86
CA PHE A 11 2.78 25.80 23.40
C PHE A 11 2.30 24.38 23.63
N GLU A 12 1.70 24.11 24.79
CA GLU A 12 1.13 22.80 25.11
C GLU A 12 -0.01 22.46 24.14
N TYR A 13 -0.96 23.37 23.95
CA TYR A 13 -2.05 23.20 22.99
C TYR A 13 -1.55 22.97 21.55
N PHE A 14 -0.55 23.74 21.12
CA PHE A 14 0.08 23.55 19.82
C PHE A 14 0.75 22.17 19.71
N ALA A 15 1.53 21.76 20.72
CA ALA A 15 2.22 20.48 20.73
C ALA A 15 1.25 19.31 20.70
N GLU A 16 0.16 19.37 21.47
CA GLU A 16 -0.88 18.34 21.48
C GLU A 16 -1.62 18.27 20.13
N THR A 17 -1.95 19.43 19.54
CA THR A 17 -2.61 19.52 18.24
C THR A 17 -1.71 19.00 17.12
N LEU A 18 -0.42 19.32 17.15
CA LEU A 18 0.58 18.80 16.22
C LEU A 18 0.71 17.28 16.38
N ALA A 19 0.82 16.78 17.61
CA ALA A 19 0.92 15.35 17.88
C ALA A 19 -0.35 14.61 17.42
N ALA A 20 -1.54 15.20 17.61
CA ALA A 20 -2.80 14.66 17.12
C ALA A 20 -2.85 14.61 15.59
N THR A 21 -2.39 15.66 14.92
CA THR A 21 -2.27 15.74 13.46
C THR A 21 -1.29 14.71 12.91
N VAL A 22 -0.13 14.54 13.56
CA VAL A 22 0.87 13.53 13.19
C VAL A 22 0.32 12.11 13.37
N ARG A 23 -0.36 11.83 14.49
CA ARG A 23 -1.02 10.54 14.71
C ARG A 23 -2.08 10.26 13.64
N ALA A 24 -2.89 11.26 13.28
CA ALA A 24 -3.88 11.16 12.22
C ALA A 24 -3.21 10.85 10.87
N ALA A 25 -2.24 11.66 10.46
CA ALA A 25 -1.48 11.46 9.23
C ALA A 25 -0.79 10.07 9.19
N LYS A 26 -0.27 9.57 10.32
CA LYS A 26 0.33 8.23 10.40
C LYS A 26 -0.71 7.13 10.21
N SER A 27 -1.85 7.23 10.88
CA SER A 27 -2.95 6.25 10.78
C SER A 27 -3.55 6.18 9.37
N GLU A 28 -3.57 7.31 8.67
CA GLU A 28 -4.07 7.47 7.31
C GLU A 28 -3.02 7.11 6.25
N GLY A 29 -1.77 6.85 6.64
CA GLY A 29 -0.66 6.63 5.71
C GLY A 29 -0.18 7.89 4.97
N ARG A 30 -0.73 9.08 5.30
CA ARG A 30 -0.37 10.37 4.70
C ARG A 30 0.83 11.06 5.36
N TYR A 31 1.29 10.60 6.53
CA TYR A 31 2.46 11.20 7.22
C TYR A 31 3.75 11.16 6.37
N GLN A 32 3.82 10.28 5.39
CA GLN A 32 4.95 10.16 4.49
C GLN A 32 4.59 10.64 3.08
N GLU A 33 3.80 11.71 2.98
CA GLU A 33 3.47 12.36 1.71
C GLU A 33 4.75 12.61 0.88
N GLY A 34 4.76 12.10 -0.36
CA GLY A 34 5.95 12.07 -1.22
C GLY A 34 6.78 10.78 -1.17
N MET A 35 6.74 10.02 -0.08
CA MET A 35 7.44 8.74 0.07
C MET A 35 6.48 7.56 -0.02
N THR A 36 6.82 6.59 -0.87
CA THR A 36 6.13 5.29 -0.92
C THR A 36 6.73 4.40 0.17
N VAL A 37 5.89 3.75 0.96
CA VAL A 37 6.37 2.80 1.98
C VAL A 37 5.82 1.43 1.69
N LEU A 38 6.70 0.46 1.51
CA LEU A 38 6.34 -0.94 1.46
C LEU A 38 6.35 -1.46 2.90
N ARG A 39 5.16 -1.55 3.50
CA ARG A 39 4.95 -2.05 4.88
C ARG A 39 4.29 -3.42 4.82
N ASP A 40 4.72 -4.31 5.69
CA ASP A 40 4.11 -5.64 5.87
C ASP A 40 4.03 -6.47 4.58
N VAL A 41 5.03 -6.30 3.70
CA VAL A 41 5.19 -7.04 2.45
C VAL A 41 6.56 -7.70 2.40
N ARG A 42 6.68 -8.78 1.63
CA ARG A 42 7.95 -9.48 1.41
C ARG A 42 8.67 -8.82 0.24
N VAL A 43 9.92 -8.40 0.47
CA VAL A 43 10.72 -7.64 -0.49
C VAL A 43 12.08 -8.30 -0.63
N GLN A 44 12.40 -8.71 -1.86
CA GLN A 44 13.66 -9.35 -2.21
C GLN A 44 14.36 -8.53 -3.30
N VAL A 45 15.69 -8.53 -3.29
CA VAL A 45 16.47 -7.95 -4.39
C VAL A 45 16.54 -9.01 -5.48
N ASP A 46 15.98 -8.67 -6.64
CA ASP A 46 15.98 -9.53 -7.82
C ASP A 46 17.18 -9.24 -8.74
N ALA A 47 17.58 -7.97 -8.84
CA ALA A 47 18.78 -7.57 -9.57
C ALA A 47 19.41 -6.30 -8.97
N ARG A 48 20.74 -6.18 -9.06
CA ARG A 48 21.50 -4.99 -8.68
C ARG A 48 22.60 -4.73 -9.70
N VAL A 49 22.71 -3.49 -10.16
CA VAL A 49 23.71 -3.05 -11.14
C VAL A 49 24.21 -1.67 -10.76
N THR A 50 25.52 -1.48 -10.65
CA THR A 50 26.12 -0.16 -10.48
C THR A 50 26.03 0.61 -11.79
N ILE A 51 25.37 1.77 -11.76
CA ILE A 51 25.10 2.61 -12.94
C ILE A 51 25.97 3.87 -12.98
N HIS A 52 26.58 4.23 -11.86
CA HIS A 52 27.50 5.36 -11.75
C HIS A 52 28.43 5.17 -10.56
N THR A 53 29.68 5.62 -10.71
CA THR A 53 30.64 5.74 -9.61
C THR A 53 31.18 7.17 -9.65
N ASP A 54 31.05 7.89 -8.53
CA ASP A 54 31.54 9.25 -8.42
C ASP A 54 33.08 9.25 -8.42
N LYS A 55 33.70 10.01 -9.33
CA LYS A 55 35.16 10.03 -9.47
C LYS A 55 35.88 10.70 -8.31
N ALA A 56 35.20 11.59 -7.58
CA ALA A 56 35.81 12.33 -6.46
C ALA A 56 35.81 11.51 -5.16
N THR A 57 34.76 10.72 -4.92
CA THR A 57 34.58 9.98 -3.65
C THR A 57 34.61 8.46 -3.80
N ASP A 58 34.68 7.94 -5.03
CA ASP A 58 34.51 6.52 -5.38
C ASP A 58 33.15 5.93 -4.95
N ALA A 59 32.18 6.79 -4.60
CA ALA A 59 30.88 6.36 -4.12
C ALA A 59 30.00 5.86 -5.27
N ALA A 60 29.43 4.65 -5.09
CA ALA A 60 28.60 4.01 -6.09
C ALA A 60 27.13 4.45 -6.03
N THR A 61 26.52 4.52 -7.22
CA THR A 61 25.07 4.59 -7.42
C THR A 61 24.61 3.31 -8.09
N ASP A 62 23.64 2.64 -7.49
CA ASP A 62 23.12 1.37 -7.97
C ASP A 62 21.68 1.51 -8.44
N TYR A 63 21.39 0.88 -9.57
CA TYR A 63 20.06 0.44 -9.92
C TYR A 63 19.75 -0.88 -9.20
N VAL A 64 18.58 -0.96 -8.57
CA VAL A 64 18.09 -2.15 -7.87
C VAL A 64 16.68 -2.46 -8.36
N ARG A 65 16.45 -3.71 -8.81
CA ARG A 65 15.12 -4.26 -9.06
C ARG A 65 14.69 -5.05 -7.83
N LEU A 66 13.63 -4.60 -7.19
CA LEU A 66 13.01 -5.31 -6.08
C LEU A 66 11.84 -6.16 -6.58
N LYS A 67 11.80 -7.41 -6.15
CA LYS A 67 10.63 -8.28 -6.24
C LYS A 67 9.81 -8.12 -4.96
N VAL A 68 8.58 -7.66 -5.10
CA VAL A 68 7.67 -7.42 -3.98
C VAL A 68 6.53 -8.43 -4.05
N ASP A 69 6.32 -9.16 -2.96
CA ASP A 69 5.15 -9.99 -2.72
C ASP A 69 4.25 -9.27 -1.69
N ASP A 70 3.14 -8.73 -2.20
CA ASP A 70 2.15 -7.93 -1.49
C ASP A 70 0.88 -8.74 -1.18
N GLY A 71 1.05 -10.06 -1.01
CA GLY A 71 -0.03 -10.97 -0.68
C GLY A 71 -0.49 -10.84 0.77
N LEU A 72 -1.81 -10.88 0.97
CA LEU A 72 -2.44 -11.00 2.27
C LEU A 72 -3.05 -12.40 2.43
N ALA A 73 -2.36 -13.28 3.15
CA ALA A 73 -2.84 -14.64 3.41
C ALA A 73 -4.17 -14.64 4.19
N TRP A 74 -4.97 -15.68 4.02
CA TRP A 74 -6.30 -15.80 4.63
C TRP A 74 -6.27 -15.63 6.15
N ASP A 75 -5.40 -16.36 6.84
CA ASP A 75 -5.32 -16.32 8.31
C ASP A 75 -4.99 -14.92 8.83
N THR A 76 -4.09 -14.21 8.13
CA THR A 76 -3.75 -12.82 8.46
C THR A 76 -4.92 -11.87 8.17
N ALA A 77 -5.68 -12.10 7.10
CA ALA A 77 -6.88 -11.32 6.79
C ALA A 77 -7.98 -11.50 7.85
N VAL A 78 -8.18 -12.74 8.31
CA VAL A 78 -9.10 -13.08 9.40
C VAL A 78 -8.66 -12.41 10.70
N ALA A 79 -7.38 -12.50 11.06
CA ALA A 79 -6.85 -11.85 12.25
C ALA A 79 -7.09 -10.32 12.22
N ARG A 80 -6.84 -9.66 11.08
CA ARG A 80 -7.13 -8.22 10.90
C ARG A 80 -8.61 -7.88 11.00
N ARG A 81 -9.48 -8.72 10.45
CA ARG A 81 -10.94 -8.57 10.58
C ARG A 81 -11.36 -8.65 12.05
N ASP A 82 -10.88 -9.66 12.75
CA ASP A 82 -11.29 -9.94 14.12
C ASP A 82 -10.75 -8.90 15.09
N GLU A 83 -9.52 -8.43 14.89
CA GLU A 83 -8.97 -7.26 15.58
C GLU A 83 -9.85 -6.02 15.36
N ALA A 84 -10.15 -5.67 14.11
CA ALA A 84 -10.99 -4.50 13.82
C ALA A 84 -12.41 -4.62 14.42
N ARG A 85 -12.98 -5.83 14.45
CA ARG A 85 -14.27 -6.08 15.13
C ARG A 85 -14.17 -5.91 16.64
N ARG A 86 -13.10 -6.40 17.26
CA ARG A 86 -12.84 -6.21 18.69
C ARG A 86 -12.68 -4.74 19.04
N ASP A 87 -11.92 -3.99 18.25
CA ASP A 87 -11.71 -2.56 18.46
C ASP A 87 -13.03 -1.78 18.38
N LEU A 88 -13.88 -2.09 17.39
CA LEU A 88 -15.21 -1.48 17.28
C LEU A 88 -16.11 -1.83 18.47
N ALA A 89 -16.11 -3.10 18.91
CA ALA A 89 -16.89 -3.52 20.06
C ALA A 89 -16.41 -2.86 21.36
N ALA A 90 -15.10 -2.77 21.57
CA ALA A 90 -14.49 -2.08 22.71
C ALA A 90 -14.81 -0.56 22.71
N ALA A 91 -14.94 0.04 21.52
CA ALA A 91 -15.39 1.41 21.35
C ALA A 91 -16.92 1.61 21.49
N GLY A 92 -17.66 0.57 21.89
CA GLY A 92 -19.12 0.64 22.08
C GLY A 92 -19.92 0.76 20.79
N ALA A 93 -19.36 0.34 19.64
CA ALA A 93 -20.09 0.36 18.38
C ALA A 93 -21.27 -0.64 18.41
N PRO A 94 -22.44 -0.28 17.83
CA PRO A 94 -23.55 -1.21 17.66
C PRO A 94 -23.17 -2.49 16.92
N GLN A 95 -23.78 -3.62 17.28
CA GLN A 95 -23.42 -4.92 16.71
C GLN A 95 -23.60 -5.00 15.19
N ASP A 96 -24.60 -4.29 14.62
CA ASP A 96 -24.80 -4.24 13.17
C ASP A 96 -23.62 -3.58 12.44
N ARG A 97 -22.98 -2.59 13.08
CA ARG A 97 -21.78 -1.91 12.58
C ARG A 97 -20.55 -2.79 12.70
N VAL A 98 -20.38 -3.49 13.82
CA VAL A 98 -19.32 -4.52 13.98
C VAL A 98 -19.44 -5.59 12.90
N ASN A 99 -20.66 -6.04 12.62
CA ASN A 99 -20.92 -7.09 11.62
C ASN A 99 -20.66 -6.65 10.16
N LYS A 100 -20.66 -5.34 9.87
CA LYS A 100 -20.32 -4.80 8.54
C LYS A 100 -18.80 -4.82 8.26
N THR A 101 -17.98 -4.87 9.30
CA THR A 101 -16.54 -5.13 9.16
C THR A 101 -16.34 -6.61 8.83
N GLY A 102 -15.79 -6.92 7.66
CA GLY A 102 -15.75 -8.29 7.14
C GLY A 102 -15.34 -8.41 5.69
N PHE A 103 -15.56 -9.58 5.12
CA PHE A 103 -15.27 -9.88 3.72
C PHE A 103 -16.45 -9.50 2.83
N TRP A 104 -16.14 -8.92 1.67
CA TRP A 104 -17.12 -8.41 0.72
C TRP A 104 -16.80 -8.92 -0.68
N VAL A 105 -17.80 -9.40 -1.40
CA VAL A 105 -17.68 -9.93 -2.76
C VAL A 105 -18.31 -8.97 -3.76
N ALA A 106 -17.67 -8.77 -4.90
CA ALA A 106 -18.14 -7.88 -5.95
C ALA A 106 -19.51 -8.33 -6.46
N LYS A 107 -20.40 -7.37 -6.74
CA LYS A 107 -21.71 -7.64 -7.34
C LYS A 107 -21.62 -7.90 -8.85
N ARG A 108 -20.58 -7.39 -9.50
CA ARG A 108 -20.33 -7.53 -10.93
C ARG A 108 -19.19 -8.50 -11.18
N ASP A 109 -19.23 -9.17 -12.33
CA ASP A 109 -18.12 -9.97 -12.81
C ASP A 109 -16.87 -9.12 -12.96
N TRP A 110 -15.72 -9.74 -12.71
CA TRP A 110 -14.45 -9.03 -12.64
C TRP A 110 -13.55 -9.40 -13.81
N LEU A 111 -13.42 -8.47 -14.76
CA LEU A 111 -12.40 -8.41 -15.81
C LEU A 111 -11.81 -9.77 -16.26
N GLY A 112 -12.50 -10.46 -17.18
CA GLY A 112 -11.97 -11.68 -17.81
C GLY A 112 -11.90 -12.91 -16.90
N TRP A 113 -12.19 -12.77 -15.60
CA TRP A 113 -12.24 -13.86 -14.65
C TRP A 113 -13.68 -14.31 -14.35
N LYS A 114 -13.85 -15.62 -14.15
CA LYS A 114 -15.15 -16.25 -13.84
C LYS A 114 -15.50 -16.21 -12.34
N LYS A 115 -14.52 -15.96 -11.47
CA LYS A 115 -14.73 -15.85 -10.02
C LYS A 115 -14.95 -14.38 -9.66
N PRO A 116 -15.93 -14.07 -8.79
CA PRO A 116 -16.16 -12.70 -8.37
C PRO A 116 -14.99 -12.20 -7.50
N HIS A 117 -14.68 -10.91 -7.61
CA HIS A 117 -13.62 -10.29 -6.82
C HIS A 117 -14.01 -10.19 -5.34
N ILE A 118 -13.05 -10.37 -4.42
CA ILE A 118 -13.27 -10.31 -2.97
C ILE A 118 -12.33 -9.30 -2.31
N VAL A 119 -12.83 -8.62 -1.29
CA VAL A 119 -12.08 -7.64 -0.47
C VAL A 119 -12.38 -7.81 1.00
N LEU A 120 -11.43 -7.41 1.85
CA LEU A 120 -11.63 -7.25 3.29
C LEU A 120 -11.88 -5.77 3.55
N ALA A 121 -12.99 -5.44 4.18
CA ALA A 121 -13.33 -4.08 4.56
C ALA A 121 -13.32 -3.96 6.09
N THR A 122 -12.41 -3.15 6.62
CA THR A 122 -12.33 -2.81 8.04
C THR A 122 -12.66 -1.34 8.23
N GLU A 123 -13.52 -1.03 9.20
CA GLU A 123 -13.91 0.36 9.43
C GLU A 123 -12.71 1.20 9.90
N VAL A 124 -12.57 2.40 9.34
CA VAL A 124 -11.59 3.39 9.79
C VAL A 124 -12.24 4.28 10.84
N ALA A 125 -11.52 4.55 11.92
CA ALA A 125 -11.99 5.43 12.98
C ALA A 125 -12.46 6.80 12.43
N LYS A 126 -13.51 7.36 13.04
CA LYS A 126 -14.16 8.62 12.65
C LYS A 126 -13.20 9.81 12.79
N ARG A 127 -12.37 10.06 11.77
CA ARG A 127 -11.56 11.28 11.63
C ARG A 127 -11.49 11.83 10.19
N TYR A 128 -12.19 11.18 9.25
CA TYR A 128 -12.47 11.82 7.96
C TYR A 128 -13.36 13.04 8.22
N SER A 129 -13.18 14.11 7.45
CA SER A 129 -13.86 15.42 7.58
C SER A 129 -15.39 15.39 7.54
N ASP A 130 -15.99 14.21 7.46
CA ASP A 130 -17.41 13.97 7.55
C ASP A 130 -17.72 12.93 8.63
N ALA A 131 -17.97 13.40 9.86
CA ALA A 131 -18.38 12.57 10.99
C ALA A 131 -19.70 11.79 10.74
N ARG A 132 -20.40 12.07 9.63
CA ARG A 132 -21.66 11.44 9.22
C ARG A 132 -21.46 10.21 8.34
N VAL A 133 -20.31 10.03 7.70
CA VAL A 133 -20.07 8.94 6.75
C VAL A 133 -19.02 7.97 7.27
N THR A 134 -19.44 6.71 7.45
CA THR A 134 -18.51 5.61 7.76
C THR A 134 -17.59 5.34 6.58
N HIS A 135 -16.30 5.19 6.86
CA HIS A 135 -15.28 4.85 5.88
C HIS A 135 -14.68 3.48 6.18
N TYR A 136 -14.37 2.72 5.13
CA TYR A 136 -13.76 1.41 5.23
C TYR A 136 -12.40 1.41 4.53
N ARG A 137 -11.41 0.86 5.21
CA ARG A 137 -10.14 0.44 4.63
C ARG A 137 -10.39 -0.87 3.88
N VAL A 138 -10.18 -0.84 2.57
CA VAL A 138 -10.41 -1.98 1.67
C VAL A 138 -9.06 -2.61 1.32
N GLN A 139 -8.88 -3.86 1.72
CA GLN A 139 -7.69 -4.67 1.45
C GLN A 139 -8.02 -5.82 0.49
N ARG A 140 -7.04 -6.19 -0.34
CA ARG A 140 -7.18 -7.24 -1.37
C ARG A 140 -6.25 -8.41 -1.05
N PRO A 141 -6.59 -9.63 -1.49
CA PRO A 141 -5.72 -10.80 -1.26
C PRO A 141 -4.33 -10.66 -1.89
N TYR A 142 -4.20 -9.91 -2.98
CA TYR A 142 -2.95 -9.76 -3.74
C TYR A 142 -2.26 -8.40 -3.53
N GLN A 143 -2.90 -7.47 -2.82
CA GLN A 143 -2.36 -6.14 -2.57
C GLN A 143 -2.83 -5.67 -1.19
N VAL A 144 -1.91 -5.62 -0.23
CA VAL A 144 -2.16 -5.10 1.12
C VAL A 144 -2.40 -3.58 1.08
N SER A 145 -1.85 -2.89 0.07
CA SER A 145 -2.09 -1.46 -0.12
C SER A 145 -3.61 -1.17 -0.15
N SER A 146 -4.04 -0.39 0.84
CA SER A 146 -5.46 -0.27 1.15
C SER A 146 -6.02 1.06 0.70
N ASN A 147 -7.10 1.04 -0.06
CA ASN A 147 -7.87 2.24 -0.37
C ASN A 147 -8.90 2.48 0.74
N ILE A 148 -9.19 3.74 1.04
CA ILE A 148 -10.27 4.11 1.97
C ILE A 148 -11.48 4.50 1.14
N TRP A 149 -12.59 3.78 1.30
CA TRP A 149 -13.85 4.01 0.58
C TRP A 149 -14.97 4.37 1.56
N PRO A 150 -15.88 5.28 1.20
CA PRO A 150 -17.08 5.52 1.98
C PRO A 150 -18.02 4.31 1.92
N ALA A 151 -18.86 4.14 2.94
CA ALA A 151 -19.76 3.00 3.07
C ALA A 151 -20.69 2.80 1.87
N HIS A 152 -21.16 3.89 1.25
CA HIS A 152 -22.04 3.81 0.08
C HIS A 152 -21.30 3.23 -1.14
N ASP A 153 -20.09 3.69 -1.46
CA ASP A 153 -19.28 3.17 -2.57
C ASP A 153 -19.00 1.67 -2.42
N LEU A 154 -18.69 1.24 -1.20
CA LEU A 154 -18.48 -0.17 -0.89
C LEU A 154 -19.78 -0.96 -1.08
N GLY A 155 -20.89 -0.46 -0.51
CA GLY A 155 -22.21 -1.07 -0.60
C GLY A 155 -22.77 -1.12 -2.01
N ASP A 156 -22.41 -0.19 -2.90
CA ASP A 156 -22.83 -0.17 -4.30
C ASP A 156 -22.12 -1.26 -5.10
N LYS A 157 -20.81 -1.41 -4.91
CA LYS A 157 -19.95 -2.29 -5.72
C LYS A 157 -19.86 -3.72 -5.18
N TYR A 158 -20.04 -3.90 -3.87
CA TYR A 158 -19.84 -5.17 -3.19
C TYR A 158 -21.02 -5.56 -2.29
N ARG A 159 -21.08 -6.84 -1.91
CA ARG A 159 -22.01 -7.39 -0.91
C ARG A 159 -21.22 -8.10 0.17
N LEU A 160 -21.63 -7.94 1.43
CA LEU A 160 -21.02 -8.62 2.57
C LEU A 160 -21.18 -10.14 2.44
N VAL A 161 -20.12 -10.88 2.70
CA VAL A 161 -20.11 -12.34 2.74
C VAL A 161 -20.30 -12.77 4.20
N LYS A 162 -21.37 -13.52 4.46
CA LYS A 162 -21.67 -14.04 5.81
C LYS A 162 -21.05 -15.41 6.08
N ASP A 163 -20.76 -16.15 5.01
CA ASP A 163 -20.19 -17.49 5.06
C ASP A 163 -18.66 -17.40 4.91
N ASP A 164 -17.96 -17.67 6.01
CA ASP A 164 -16.50 -17.62 6.06
C ASP A 164 -15.85 -18.69 5.16
N GLY A 165 -16.48 -19.85 4.95
CA GLY A 165 -15.96 -20.89 4.06
C GLY A 165 -15.94 -20.42 2.61
N LYS A 166 -17.01 -19.76 2.18
CA LYS A 166 -17.07 -19.13 0.85
C LYS A 166 -16.10 -17.96 0.72
N ALA A 167 -15.94 -17.17 1.77
CA ALA A 167 -14.97 -16.07 1.78
C ALA A 167 -13.54 -16.62 1.65
N GLN A 168 -13.20 -17.67 2.39
CA GLN A 168 -11.90 -18.34 2.33
C GLN A 168 -11.62 -18.90 0.93
N GLU A 169 -12.56 -19.64 0.33
CA GLU A 169 -12.40 -20.20 -1.00
C GLU A 169 -12.04 -19.12 -2.02
N LEU A 170 -12.81 -18.02 -2.06
CA LEU A 170 -12.57 -16.92 -2.98
C LEU A 170 -11.26 -16.20 -2.68
N TRP A 171 -10.97 -15.95 -1.39
CA TRP A 171 -9.78 -15.22 -0.97
C TRP A 171 -8.52 -15.97 -1.36
N THR A 172 -8.44 -17.26 -1.00
CA THR A 172 -7.32 -18.13 -1.33
C THR A 172 -7.18 -18.29 -2.84
N TRP A 173 -8.28 -18.47 -3.56
CA TRP A 173 -8.23 -18.57 -5.02
C TRP A 173 -7.59 -17.34 -5.66
N TRP A 174 -7.98 -16.12 -5.25
CA TRP A 174 -7.37 -14.89 -5.78
C TRP A 174 -5.92 -14.69 -5.30
N PHE A 175 -5.62 -15.07 -4.06
CA PHE A 175 -4.28 -14.99 -3.48
C PHE A 175 -3.28 -15.87 -4.23
N ASP A 176 -3.70 -17.09 -4.61
CA ASP A 176 -2.87 -18.05 -5.34
C ASP A 176 -2.84 -17.74 -6.84
N THR A 177 -3.99 -17.45 -7.46
CA THR A 177 -4.08 -17.21 -8.91
C THR A 177 -3.27 -15.98 -9.34
N LEU A 178 -3.25 -14.93 -8.52
CA LEU A 178 -2.52 -13.71 -8.86
C LEU A 178 -1.04 -13.77 -8.49
N LEU A 179 -0.55 -14.91 -8.01
CA LEU A 179 0.88 -15.16 -7.87
C LEU A 179 1.59 -15.12 -9.23
N ASP A 180 0.96 -15.69 -10.26
CA ASP A 180 1.51 -15.86 -11.61
C ASP A 180 0.64 -15.23 -12.72
N HIS A 181 -0.57 -14.76 -12.38
CA HIS A 181 -1.46 -14.05 -13.30
C HIS A 181 -1.65 -12.58 -12.94
N CYS A 182 -2.00 -11.78 -13.96
CA CYS A 182 -2.42 -10.41 -13.77
C CYS A 182 -3.94 -10.30 -13.64
N LEU A 183 -4.42 -9.17 -13.11
CA LEU A 183 -5.85 -8.96 -12.86
C LEU A 183 -6.73 -8.92 -14.12
N HIS A 184 -6.14 -8.72 -15.30
CA HIS A 184 -6.86 -8.74 -16.58
C HIS A 184 -7.28 -10.15 -17.06
N GLY A 185 -6.79 -11.20 -16.41
CA GLY A 185 -7.12 -12.57 -16.76
C GLY A 185 -6.18 -13.21 -17.79
N PRO A 186 -6.49 -14.46 -18.19
CA PRO A 186 -5.67 -15.24 -19.12
C PRO A 186 -5.50 -14.57 -20.49
N ASN A 187 -6.52 -13.83 -20.95
CA ASN A 187 -6.54 -13.16 -22.25
C ASN A 187 -6.04 -11.70 -22.17
N CYS A 188 -5.07 -11.42 -21.29
CA CYS A 188 -4.55 -10.08 -21.09
C CYS A 188 -3.86 -9.55 -22.34
N GLN A 189 -4.46 -8.54 -22.97
CA GLN A 189 -3.91 -7.88 -24.16
C GLN A 189 -2.53 -7.25 -23.89
N HIS A 190 -2.29 -6.74 -22.68
CA HIS A 190 -0.99 -6.18 -22.31
C HIS A 190 0.11 -7.26 -22.26
N LYS A 191 -0.20 -8.43 -21.68
CA LYS A 191 0.72 -9.57 -21.67
C LYS A 191 1.00 -10.06 -23.10
N MET A 192 -0.02 -10.10 -23.96
CA MET A 192 0.13 -10.48 -25.36
C MET A 192 0.98 -9.48 -26.16
N ALA A 193 0.80 -8.17 -25.94
CA ALA A 193 1.51 -7.13 -26.67
C ALA A 193 2.96 -6.93 -26.20
N TYR A 194 3.24 -7.10 -24.91
CA TYR A 194 4.52 -6.73 -24.30
C TYR A 194 5.25 -7.90 -23.62
N GLY A 195 4.73 -9.12 -23.69
CA GLY A 195 5.32 -10.33 -23.12
C GLY A 195 5.09 -10.51 -21.60
N SER A 196 4.78 -9.43 -20.87
CA SER A 196 4.50 -9.47 -19.43
C SER A 196 3.44 -8.46 -19.00
N CYS A 197 2.83 -8.72 -17.84
CA CYS A 197 1.88 -7.81 -17.20
C CYS A 197 1.85 -8.09 -15.70
N ASP A 198 2.31 -7.13 -14.90
CA ASP A 198 2.30 -7.23 -13.42
C ASP A 198 1.09 -6.48 -12.83
N VAL A 199 0.17 -5.98 -13.68
CA VAL A 199 -0.97 -5.16 -13.23
C VAL A 199 -1.92 -5.98 -12.38
N GLY A 200 -2.00 -5.63 -11.10
CA GLY A 200 -2.85 -6.30 -10.12
C GLY A 200 -2.43 -7.73 -9.81
N SER A 201 -1.18 -8.09 -10.13
CA SER A 201 -0.54 -9.32 -9.65
C SER A 201 -0.13 -9.15 -8.19
N ARG A 202 -0.04 -10.28 -7.48
CA ARG A 202 0.47 -10.35 -6.09
C ARG A 202 1.96 -10.07 -6.03
N ILE A 203 2.70 -10.59 -7.01
CA ILE A 203 4.11 -10.29 -7.20
C ILE A 203 4.25 -9.20 -8.24
N TYR A 204 4.99 -8.15 -7.90
CA TYR A 204 5.35 -7.09 -8.84
C TYR A 204 6.77 -6.59 -8.60
N HIS A 205 7.32 -5.94 -9.61
CA HIS A 205 8.66 -5.37 -9.54
C HIS A 205 8.62 -3.87 -9.24
N LYS A 206 9.54 -3.42 -8.37
CA LYS A 206 9.86 -2.01 -8.17
C LYS A 206 11.28 -1.74 -8.62
N HIS A 207 11.46 -0.63 -9.31
CA HIS A 207 12.74 -0.20 -9.85
C HIS A 207 13.22 0.99 -9.03
N ILE A 208 14.41 0.88 -8.46
CA ILE A 208 14.97 1.85 -7.51
C ILE A 208 16.36 2.24 -7.97
N VAL A 209 16.71 3.49 -7.75
CA VAL A 209 18.10 3.94 -7.76
C VAL A 209 18.48 4.30 -6.33
N THR A 210 19.61 3.80 -5.83
CA THR A 210 20.07 3.96 -4.44
C THR A 210 21.59 4.18 -4.39
N GLY A 211 22.12 4.52 -3.21
CA GLY A 211 23.53 4.86 -3.00
C GLY A 211 23.79 6.36 -3.12
N ALA A 212 24.90 6.74 -3.75
CA ALA A 212 25.32 8.13 -3.91
C ALA A 212 24.48 8.87 -4.99
N LEU A 213 23.26 9.26 -4.65
CA LEU A 213 22.32 9.84 -5.62
C LEU A 213 22.63 11.29 -6.00
N LEU A 214 23.18 12.10 -5.09
CA LEU A 214 23.35 13.55 -5.32
C LEU A 214 24.13 13.89 -6.60
N PRO A 215 25.26 13.22 -6.93
CA PRO A 215 26.01 13.48 -8.16
C PRO A 215 25.22 13.29 -9.46
N VAL A 216 24.20 12.41 -9.46
CA VAL A 216 23.44 12.06 -10.66
C VAL A 216 21.96 12.46 -10.59
N LEU A 217 21.54 13.10 -9.50
CA LEU A 217 20.12 13.35 -9.21
C LEU A 217 19.43 14.14 -10.31
N HIS A 218 20.05 15.23 -10.78
CA HIS A 218 19.53 16.06 -11.87
C HIS A 218 19.33 15.23 -13.15
N THR A 219 20.37 14.51 -13.58
CA THR A 219 20.34 13.65 -14.77
C THR A 219 19.27 12.58 -14.67
N LEU A 220 19.09 11.96 -13.49
CA LEU A 220 18.04 10.97 -13.25
C LEU A 220 16.64 11.59 -13.40
N PHE A 221 16.40 12.74 -12.77
CA PHE A 221 15.12 13.43 -12.84
C PHE A 221 14.79 13.90 -14.25
N ASP A 222 15.75 14.46 -14.98
CA ASP A 222 15.56 14.87 -16.38
C ASP A 222 15.28 13.68 -17.29
N THR A 223 16.06 12.60 -17.15
CA THR A 223 15.89 11.39 -17.95
C THR A 223 14.50 10.80 -17.74
N VAL A 224 14.04 10.72 -16.49
CA VAL A 224 12.69 10.26 -16.19
C VAL A 224 11.68 11.26 -16.70
N THR A 225 11.79 12.56 -16.44
CA THR A 225 10.74 13.52 -16.78
C THR A 225 10.57 13.68 -18.29
N ASN A 226 11.66 13.70 -19.06
CA ASN A 226 11.66 13.91 -20.51
C ASN A 226 11.46 12.61 -21.32
N SER A 227 11.56 11.45 -20.69
CA SER A 227 11.33 10.17 -21.38
C SER A 227 9.89 10.02 -21.88
N ARG A 228 9.75 9.52 -23.11
CA ARG A 228 8.45 9.18 -23.74
C ARG A 228 7.71 8.03 -23.05
N TYR A 229 8.39 7.25 -22.22
CA TYR A 229 7.84 6.09 -21.53
C TYR A 229 7.16 6.48 -20.21
N GLY A 230 6.27 5.64 -19.67
CA GLY A 230 5.68 5.82 -18.33
C GLY A 230 4.60 6.91 -18.22
N ARG A 231 4.07 7.41 -19.34
CA ARG A 231 2.87 8.24 -19.36
C ARG A 231 1.62 7.36 -19.29
N ASN A 232 0.63 7.75 -18.49
CA ASN A 232 -0.66 7.08 -18.46
C ASN A 232 -1.52 7.43 -19.68
N GLY A 233 -2.72 6.85 -19.80
CA GLY A 233 -3.64 7.12 -20.93
C GLY A 233 -4.12 8.57 -21.05
N LYS A 234 -3.85 9.43 -20.05
CA LYS A 234 -4.12 10.87 -20.08
C LYS A 234 -2.86 11.70 -20.41
N GLY A 235 -1.73 11.05 -20.68
CA GLY A 235 -0.44 11.71 -20.93
C GLY A 235 0.33 12.12 -19.67
N HIS A 236 -0.21 11.87 -18.46
CA HIS A 236 0.44 12.23 -17.21
C HIS A 236 1.54 11.24 -16.85
N LYS A 237 2.68 11.74 -16.39
CA LYS A 237 3.79 10.95 -15.88
C LYS A 237 3.96 11.18 -14.38
N GLN A 238 4.12 10.09 -13.64
CA GLN A 238 4.45 10.19 -12.21
C GLN A 238 5.93 10.59 -12.07
N PRO A 239 6.27 11.62 -11.28
CA PRO A 239 7.66 11.96 -11.02
C PRO A 239 8.35 10.84 -10.21
N PRO A 240 9.69 10.79 -10.18
CA PRO A 240 10.42 9.94 -9.24
C PRO A 240 9.96 10.21 -7.80
N ARG A 241 9.88 9.15 -6.99
CA ARG A 241 9.45 9.23 -5.58
C ARG A 241 10.45 8.50 -4.70
N ALA A 242 10.60 8.97 -3.47
CA ALA A 242 11.33 8.23 -2.45
C ALA A 242 10.57 6.94 -2.10
N LEU A 243 11.29 5.85 -1.91
CA LEU A 243 10.73 4.57 -1.49
C LEU A 243 11.45 4.10 -0.24
N ARG A 244 10.68 3.76 0.80
CA ARG A 244 11.18 3.08 1.99
C ARG A 244 10.64 1.66 2.01
N CYS A 245 11.55 0.70 2.18
CA CYS A 245 11.20 -0.70 2.31
C CYS A 245 12.22 -1.40 3.23
N TYR A 246 11.87 -2.60 3.68
CA TYR A 246 12.77 -3.49 4.40
C TYR A 246 12.99 -4.71 3.52
N VAL A 247 14.22 -4.91 3.06
CA VAL A 247 14.62 -6.06 2.25
C VAL A 247 14.96 -7.21 3.19
N GLN A 248 14.38 -8.39 2.96
CA GLN A 248 14.61 -9.57 3.82
C GLN A 248 15.96 -10.23 3.55
N ASP A 249 16.44 -10.18 2.31
CA ASP A 249 17.71 -10.76 1.87
C ASP A 249 18.78 -9.67 1.68
N ASP A 250 18.96 -8.78 2.67
CA ASP A 250 20.04 -7.79 2.62
C ASP A 250 21.32 -8.35 3.28
N PRO A 251 22.28 -8.90 2.50
CA PRO A 251 23.53 -9.43 3.05
C PRO A 251 24.36 -8.36 3.79
N THR A 252 24.05 -7.07 3.63
CA THR A 252 24.77 -5.98 4.33
C THR A 252 24.31 -5.75 5.77
N ARG A 253 23.17 -6.34 6.21
CA ARG A 253 22.69 -6.27 7.60
C ARG A 253 23.13 -7.41 8.51
N ALA A 254 23.75 -8.47 7.97
CA ALA A 254 24.25 -9.58 8.77
C ALA A 254 25.45 -9.20 9.68
N ASN A 255 26.09 -8.05 9.46
CA ASN A 255 27.27 -7.61 10.22
C ASN A 255 27.01 -6.41 11.18
N GLY A 256 25.76 -6.04 11.44
CA GLY A 256 25.44 -4.83 12.23
C GLY A 256 24.97 -5.07 13.68
N ALA A 257 24.87 -6.32 14.12
CA ALA A 257 24.42 -6.67 15.49
C ALA A 257 25.49 -7.49 16.21
N ALA A 258 26.70 -6.96 16.28
CA ALA A 258 27.75 -7.38 17.19
C ALA A 258 28.73 -6.20 17.38
N ALA A 259 28.33 -5.24 18.21
CA ALA A 259 29.21 -4.32 18.94
C ALA A 259 28.42 -3.71 20.10
#